data_AF-A0A944QFG0-F1
#
_entry.id   AF-A0A944QFG0-F1
#
_cell.length_a   1.000
_cell.length_b   1.000
_cell.length_c   1.000
_cell.angle_alpha   90.00
_cell.angle_beta   90.00
_cell.angle_gamma   90.00
#
_symmetry.space_group_name_H-M   'P 1'
#
loop_
_entity.id
_entity.type
_entity.pdbx_description
1 polymer ?
#
loop_
_entity_poly.entity_id
_entity_poly.type
_entity_poly.pdbx_seq_one_letter_code
_entity_poly.pdbx_strand_id
1 'polypeptide(L)'
;MPTPFIPFTMCATVREDHKRSFRTDIERLTSAHRGWAPLDVLTSTGTKALLRGAVPKSVHTATDASLARYLQERLAADTDINLDLTVSIER
;
A
#
# COMPACT_ATOMS: atom_id res chain seq x y z
N MET A 1 7.58 3.91 25.27
CA MET A 1 7.71 5.07 24.37
C MET A 1 6.79 4.86 23.18
N PRO A 2 6.10 5.90 22.67
CA PRO A 2 5.31 5.75 21.45
C PRO A 2 6.26 5.46 20.28
N THR A 3 6.01 4.37 19.55
CA THR A 3 6.74 4.07 18.32
C THR A 3 6.37 5.15 17.30
N PRO A 4 7.35 5.91 16.77
CA PRO A 4 7.04 6.91 15.76
C PRO A 4 6.51 6.21 14.51
N PHE A 5 5.40 6.72 13.96
CA PHE A 5 4.85 6.21 12.71
C PHE A 5 5.41 7.01 11.54
N ILE A 6 5.78 6.32 10.46
CA ILE A 6 6.26 6.92 9.23
C ILE A 6 5.12 6.90 8.22
N PRO A 7 4.63 8.06 7.76
CA PRO A 7 3.66 8.12 6.70
C PRO A 7 4.30 7.66 5.38
N PHE A 8 3.52 7.00 4.55
CA PHE A 8 3.92 6.65 3.20
C PHE A 8 2.72 6.76 2.26
N THR A 9 3.03 6.86 0.98
CA THR A 9 2.03 6.96 -0.08
C THR A 9 2.22 5.78 -1.02
N MET A 10 1.13 5.20 -1.47
CA MET A 10 1.16 4.05 -2.35
C MET A 10 0.28 4.31 -3.55
N CYS A 11 0.81 4.00 -4.72
CA CYS A 11 0.10 4.02 -5.97
C CYS A 11 -0.24 2.58 -6.35
N ALA A 12 -1.51 2.25 -6.35
CA ALA A 12 -2.04 1.01 -6.90
C ALA A 12 -2.58 1.27 -8.30
N THR A 13 -1.99 0.62 -9.31
CA THR A 13 -2.40 0.72 -10.70
C THR A 13 -2.99 -0.60 -11.16
N VAL A 14 -4.03 -0.52 -11.97
CA VAL A 14 -4.69 -1.69 -12.52
C VAL A 14 -3.78 -2.39 -13.53
N ARG A 15 -3.73 -3.72 -13.46
CA ARG A 15 -3.16 -4.52 -14.56
C ARG A 15 -4.19 -4.62 -15.68
N GLU A 16 -3.73 -4.58 -16.93
CA GLU A 16 -4.59 -4.59 -18.14
C GLU A 16 -5.66 -5.69 -18.09
N ASP A 17 -5.29 -6.89 -17.62
CA ASP A 17 -6.17 -8.07 -17.58
C ASP A 17 -7.17 -8.09 -16.39
N HIS A 18 -7.02 -7.18 -15.42
CA HIS A 18 -7.78 -7.22 -14.15
C HIS A 18 -8.60 -5.96 -13.86
N LYS A 19 -8.92 -5.17 -14.90
CA LYS A 19 -9.71 -3.92 -14.79
C LYS A 19 -11.06 -4.06 -14.09
N ARG A 20 -11.73 -5.21 -14.23
CA ARG A 20 -13.04 -5.46 -13.59
C ARG A 20 -12.93 -5.65 -12.07
N SER A 21 -11.81 -6.18 -11.59
CA SER A 21 -11.57 -6.45 -10.17
C SER A 21 -10.93 -5.29 -9.43
N PHE A 22 -10.43 -4.27 -10.15
CA PHE A 22 -9.71 -3.15 -9.56
C PHE A 22 -10.39 -2.51 -8.35
N ARG A 23 -11.68 -2.16 -8.47
CA ARG A 23 -12.42 -1.55 -7.37
C ARG A 23 -12.50 -2.47 -6.16
N THR A 24 -12.81 -3.75 -6.39
CA THR A 24 -12.87 -4.76 -5.34
C THR A 24 -11.52 -5.00 -4.70
N ASP A 25 -10.43 -4.98 -5.48
CA ASP A 25 -9.07 -5.15 -4.97
C ASP A 25 -8.66 -3.96 -4.10
N ILE A 26 -9.01 -2.72 -4.48
CA ILE A 26 -8.79 -1.52 -3.65
C ILE A 26 -9.62 -1.56 -2.38
N GLU A 27 -10.90 -1.93 -2.47
CA GLU A 27 -11.77 -2.09 -1.31
C GLU A 27 -11.23 -3.17 -0.37
N ARG A 28 -10.76 -4.30 -0.89
CA ARG A 28 -10.10 -5.34 -0.09
C ARG A 28 -8.84 -4.81 0.57
N LEU A 29 -8.05 -4.04 -0.16
CA LEU A 29 -6.78 -3.50 0.31
C LEU A 29 -6.96 -2.48 1.45
N THR A 30 -8.10 -1.77 1.50
CA THR A 30 -8.42 -0.80 2.56
C THR A 30 -9.33 -1.36 3.66
N SER A 31 -10.22 -2.31 3.34
CA SER A 31 -11.13 -2.95 4.30
C SER A 31 -10.50 -4.11 5.06
N ALA A 32 -9.53 -4.80 4.44
CA ALA A 32 -8.70 -5.74 5.16
C ALA A 32 -8.05 -4.94 6.28
N HIS A 33 -8.47 -5.20 7.51
CA HIS A 33 -7.85 -4.72 8.73
C HIS A 33 -6.45 -5.33 8.81
N ARG A 34 -5.57 -4.90 7.90
CA ARG A 34 -4.17 -5.24 7.87
C ARG A 34 -3.61 -4.61 9.12
N GLY A 35 -3.61 -5.37 10.20
CA GLY A 35 -3.23 -4.92 11.54
C GLY A 35 -1.79 -4.40 11.63
N TRP A 36 -1.05 -4.41 10.53
CA TRP A 36 0.29 -3.86 10.39
C TRP A 36 0.33 -2.44 9.79
N ALA A 37 -0.70 -1.97 9.08
CA ALA A 37 -0.79 -0.58 8.62
C ALA A 37 -2.23 -0.20 8.22
N PRO A 38 -2.86 0.82 8.84
CA PRO A 38 -4.06 1.43 8.28
C PRO A 38 -3.75 2.07 6.92
N LEU A 39 -4.61 1.84 5.94
CA LEU A 39 -4.52 2.38 4.58
C LEU A 39 -5.78 3.17 4.25
N ASP A 40 -5.62 4.46 4.02
CA ASP A 40 -6.68 5.37 3.60
C ASP A 40 -6.57 5.65 2.11
N VAL A 41 -7.68 5.57 1.38
CA VAL A 41 -7.72 5.96 -0.04
C VAL A 41 -7.77 7.48 -0.12
N LEU A 42 -6.72 8.10 -0.67
CA LEU A 42 -6.72 9.54 -0.96
C LEU A 42 -7.45 9.85 -2.27
N THR A 43 -7.27 8.99 -3.26
CA THR A 43 -7.87 9.15 -4.59
C THR A 43 -7.99 7.80 -5.24
N SER A 44 -9.12 7.54 -5.92
CA SER A 44 -9.25 6.37 -6.80
C SER A 44 -9.90 6.80 -8.09
N THR A 45 -9.20 6.60 -9.19
CA THR A 45 -9.76 6.56 -10.54
C THR A 45 -10.17 5.12 -10.86
N GLY A 46 -10.80 4.89 -12.01
CA GLY A 46 -11.14 3.52 -12.45
C GLY A 46 -9.94 2.63 -12.75
N THR A 47 -8.72 3.18 -12.80
CA THR A 47 -7.50 2.46 -13.19
C THR A 47 -6.30 2.70 -12.27
N LYS A 48 -6.39 3.66 -11.36
CA LYS A 48 -5.30 4.05 -10.46
C LYS A 48 -5.87 4.52 -9.13
N ALA A 49 -5.30 4.09 -8.03
CA ALA A 49 -5.63 4.54 -6.70
C ALA A 49 -4.37 5.00 -5.97
N LEU A 50 -4.48 6.14 -5.32
CA LEU A 50 -3.50 6.66 -4.39
C LEU A 50 -3.99 6.39 -2.98
N LEU A 51 -3.17 5.69 -2.21
CA LEU A 51 -3.42 5.34 -0.83
C LEU A 51 -2.37 5.99 0.06
N ARG A 52 -2.76 6.33 1.27
CA ARG A 52 -1.86 6.78 2.32
C ARG A 52 -1.89 5.78 3.45
N GLY A 53 -0.72 5.43 3.95
CA GLY A 53 -0.60 4.57 5.12
C GLY A 53 0.37 5.13 6.13
N ALA A 54 0.36 4.52 7.31
CA ALA A 54 1.35 4.75 8.34
C ALA A 54 1.84 3.42 8.90
N VAL A 55 3.16 3.21 8.94
CA VAL A 55 3.78 2.05 9.59
C VAL A 55 4.59 2.46 10.81
N PRO A 56 4.67 1.63 11.85
CA PRO A 56 5.59 1.87 12.96
C PRO A 56 7.05 1.83 12.47
N LYS A 57 7.87 2.76 12.96
CA LYS A 57 9.31 2.77 12.71
C LYS A 57 9.92 1.45 13.19
N SER A 58 10.65 0.80 12.30
CA SER A 58 11.28 -0.50 12.50
C SER A 58 12.65 -0.52 11.83
N VAL A 59 13.42 -1.59 12.02
CA VAL A 59 14.72 -1.78 11.37
C VAL A 59 14.64 -1.72 9.83
N HIS A 60 13.49 -2.08 9.26
CA HIS A 60 13.22 -1.99 7.82
C HIS A 60 12.83 -0.58 7.34
N THR A 61 12.53 0.35 8.26
CA THR A 61 12.16 1.73 7.93
C THR A 61 13.36 2.69 8.07
N ALA A 62 14.57 2.16 8.00
CA ALA A 62 15.81 2.95 8.13
C ALA A 62 16.06 3.86 6.92
N THR A 63 15.61 3.43 5.73
CA THR A 63 15.67 4.20 4.48
C THR A 63 14.37 4.06 3.71
N ASP A 64 14.01 5.10 2.97
CA ASP A 64 12.78 5.15 2.17
C ASP A 64 12.72 4.01 1.15
N ALA A 65 13.86 3.65 0.55
CA ALA A 65 13.99 2.52 -0.37
C ALA A 65 13.76 1.17 0.31
N SER A 66 14.30 0.96 1.52
CA SER A 66 14.09 -0.29 2.27
C SER A 66 12.64 -0.43 2.72
N LEU A 67 12.02 0.68 3.13
CA LEU A 67 10.61 0.71 3.50
C LEU A 67 9.73 0.42 2.29
N ALA A 68 9.97 1.07 1.15
CA ALA A 68 9.23 0.81 -0.09
C ALA A 68 9.34 -0.66 -0.51
N ARG A 69 10.55 -1.23 -0.46
CA ARG A 69 10.76 -2.65 -0.81
C ARG A 69 10.06 -3.60 0.17
N TYR A 70 10.17 -3.34 1.48
CA TYR A 70 9.48 -4.12 2.51
C TYR A 70 7.96 -4.09 2.31
N LEU A 71 7.39 -2.91 2.01
CA LEU A 71 5.97 -2.77 1.74
C LEU A 71 5.57 -3.52 0.48
N GLN A 72 6.33 -3.38 -0.62
CA GLN A 72 6.09 -4.11 -1.87
C GLN A 72 6.14 -5.62 -1.67
N GLU A 73 7.16 -6.15 -1.00
CA GLU A 73 7.30 -7.58 -0.70
C GLU A 73 6.09 -8.09 0.11
N ARG A 74 5.66 -7.31 1.12
CA ARG A 74 4.54 -7.67 2.00
C ARG A 74 3.19 -7.59 1.31
N LEU A 75 3.02 -6.65 0.36
CA LEU A 75 1.85 -6.53 -0.50
C LEU A 75 1.81 -7.64 -1.54
N ALA A 76 2.94 -7.99 -2.14
CA ALA A 76 3.05 -9.07 -3.13
C ALA A 76 2.86 -10.46 -2.51
N ALA A 77 3.22 -10.65 -1.24
CA ALA A 77 2.92 -11.86 -0.49
C ALA A 77 1.41 -12.06 -0.25
N ASP A 78 0.62 -10.99 -0.34
CA ASP A 78 -0.83 -11.04 -0.22
C ASP A 78 -1.42 -11.50 -1.56
N THR A 79 -1.67 -12.80 -1.66
CA THR A 79 -1.91 -13.54 -2.91
C THR A 79 -3.25 -13.20 -3.58
N ASP A 80 -4.06 -12.35 -2.95
CA ASP A 80 -5.41 -11.99 -3.35
C ASP A 80 -5.52 -10.65 -4.10
N ILE A 81 -4.41 -9.95 -4.36
CA ILE A 81 -4.44 -8.61 -4.99
C ILE A 81 -3.77 -8.64 -6.37
N ASN A 82 -4.58 -8.40 -7.42
CA ASN A 82 -4.13 -8.39 -8.82
C ASN A 82 -3.78 -6.98 -9.33
N LEU A 83 -3.06 -6.22 -8.51
CA LEU A 83 -2.71 -4.83 -8.79
C LEU A 83 -1.20 -4.68 -9.00
N ASP A 84 -0.81 -3.70 -9.81
CA ASP A 84 0.56 -3.22 -9.82
C ASP A 84 0.74 -2.16 -8.73
N LEU A 85 1.64 -2.43 -7.77
CA LEU A 85 1.74 -1.66 -6.54
C LEU A 85 3.11 -0.98 -6.47
N THR A 86 3.10 0.33 -6.57
CA THR A 86 4.30 1.17 -6.43
C THR A 86 4.20 1.96 -5.14
N VAL A 87 5.18 1.78 -4.26
CA VAL A 87 5.22 2.48 -2.98
C VAL A 87 6.21 3.65 -3.09
N SER A 88 5.76 4.84 -2.69
CA SER A 88 6.55 6.06 -2.65
C SER A 88 6.47 6.67 -1.25
N ILE A 89 7.62 6.84 -0.61
CA ILE A 89 7.66 7.46 0.71
C ILE A 89 7.67 8.98 0.52
N GLU A 90 6.57 9.64 0.85
CA GLU A 90 6.51 11.10 0.91
C GLU A 90 7.08 11.56 2.26
N ARG A 91 8.11 12.41 2.22
CA ARG A 91 8.72 13.05 3.41
C ARG A 91 8.11 14.41 3.67
#